data_AF-A0A954IPD9-F1
#
_entry.id   AF-A0A954IPD9-F1
#
_cell.length_a   1.000
_cell.length_b   1.000
_cell.length_c   1.000
_cell.angle_alpha   90.00
_cell.angle_beta   90.00
_cell.angle_gamma   90.00
#
_symmetry.space_group_name_H-M   'P 1'
#
loop_
_entity.id
_entity.type
_entity.pdbx_description
1 polymer ?
#
loop_
_entity_poly.entity_id
_entity_poly.type
_entity_poly.pdbx_seq_one_letter_code
_entity_poly.pdbx_strand_id
1 'polypeptide(L)'
;SDYNDTLAGGTGAETLDGGAGDDTLIASAGADTLTGGTGFDTADYSAAASGVTVNLDGSSGSGDIAAGDRLTGIESVIGSAYADTITGTFSDDTLLGGGGNDSLLGGTGNDTLSGEAGDDTLEGGAGADSMDGGTGTDTVSYSASSAAVTIDLTANTATGGDATGDTFTNVEKFVGSRLGDTMIGSSGADDLDGFDGNDTLRGM
;
A
#
# COMPACT_ATOMS: atom_id res chain seq x y z
N SER A 1 -5.10 25.52 -5.90
CA SER A 1 -5.87 26.76 -6.04
C SER A 1 -7.27 26.50 -5.48
N ASP A 2 -8.40 26.48 -6.21
CA ASP A 2 -9.55 25.57 -5.88
C ASP A 2 -9.67 24.51 -7.01
N TYR A 3 -8.66 24.45 -7.88
CA TYR A 3 -8.62 23.62 -9.08
C TYR A 3 -7.65 22.48 -8.86
N ASN A 4 -7.92 21.38 -9.55
CA ASN A 4 -7.01 20.26 -9.70
C ASN A 4 -5.80 20.71 -10.53
N ASP A 5 -4.66 20.80 -9.87
CA ASP A 5 -3.40 21.28 -10.38
C ASP A 5 -2.42 20.10 -10.59
N THR A 6 -1.50 20.21 -11.54
CA THR A 6 -0.35 19.30 -11.67
C THR A 6 0.93 20.08 -11.44
N LEU A 7 1.66 19.72 -10.40
CA LEU A 7 2.85 20.43 -9.94
C LEU A 7 4.08 19.55 -10.11
N ALA A 8 5.20 20.12 -10.54
CA ALA A 8 6.47 19.42 -10.62
C ALA A 8 7.60 20.33 -10.15
N GLY A 9 8.50 19.78 -9.34
CA GLY A 9 9.68 20.47 -8.83
C GLY A 9 10.86 20.47 -9.79
N GLY A 10 12.00 20.95 -9.30
CA GLY A 10 13.24 21.11 -10.03
C GLY A 10 14.26 20.03 -9.71
N THR A 11 15.45 20.47 -9.29
CA THR A 11 16.54 19.56 -8.85
C THR A 11 17.06 19.94 -7.46
N GLY A 12 16.43 20.94 -6.83
CA GLY A 12 16.80 21.46 -5.54
C GLY A 12 15.83 20.97 -4.48
N ALA A 13 15.93 21.51 -3.27
CA ALA A 13 14.90 21.29 -2.26
C ALA A 13 13.79 22.31 -2.45
N GLU A 14 12.58 21.85 -2.73
CA GLU A 14 11.41 22.65 -3.06
C GLU A 14 10.23 22.41 -2.10
N THR A 15 9.24 23.29 -2.17
CA THR A 15 7.93 23.09 -1.54
C THR A 15 6.88 23.15 -2.65
N LEU A 16 6.19 22.04 -2.84
CA LEU A 16 5.05 21.91 -3.73
C LEU A 16 3.80 21.91 -2.85
N ASP A 17 2.90 22.85 -3.11
CA ASP A 17 1.65 23.05 -2.36
C ASP A 17 0.49 23.10 -3.37
N GLY A 18 -0.35 22.06 -3.37
CA GLY A 18 -1.52 21.95 -4.26
C GLY A 18 -2.65 22.90 -3.84
N GLY A 19 -2.87 23.00 -2.54
CA GLY A 19 -3.83 23.91 -1.92
C GLY A 19 -5.21 23.29 -1.81
N ALA A 20 -6.10 23.58 -2.74
CA ALA A 20 -7.43 22.97 -2.76
C ALA A 20 -7.76 22.49 -4.17
N GLY A 21 -8.47 21.36 -4.25
CA GLY A 21 -8.64 20.60 -5.48
C GLY A 21 -8.04 19.21 -5.31
N ASP A 22 -8.25 18.33 -6.29
CA ASP A 22 -7.57 17.03 -6.31
C ASP A 22 -6.29 17.20 -7.14
N ASP A 23 -5.16 17.37 -6.47
CA ASP A 23 -3.88 17.76 -7.08
C ASP A 23 -2.97 16.57 -7.36
N THR A 24 -2.09 16.70 -8.35
CA THR A 24 -1.01 15.73 -8.63
C THR A 24 0.33 16.41 -8.47
N LEU A 25 1.11 15.96 -7.49
CA LEU A 25 2.45 16.45 -7.18
C LEU A 25 3.48 15.45 -7.70
N ILE A 26 4.11 15.78 -8.82
CA ILE A 26 5.15 14.97 -9.47
C ILE A 26 6.45 15.17 -8.71
N ALA A 27 6.98 14.07 -8.17
CA ALA A 27 8.23 14.05 -7.44
C ALA A 27 9.42 14.40 -8.35
N SER A 28 10.44 15.02 -7.75
CA SER A 28 11.63 15.48 -8.46
C SER A 28 12.88 15.27 -7.62
N ALA A 29 14.05 15.43 -8.21
CA ALA A 29 15.28 15.34 -7.44
C ALA A 29 15.35 16.50 -6.43
N GLY A 30 15.62 16.19 -5.18
CA GLY A 30 15.48 17.17 -4.12
C GLY A 30 15.27 16.49 -2.79
N ALA A 31 15.20 17.29 -1.74
CA ALA A 31 14.59 16.84 -0.48
C ALA A 31 13.39 17.77 -0.29
N ASP A 32 12.27 17.36 -0.86
CA ASP A 32 11.14 18.24 -1.13
C ASP A 32 10.09 18.15 -0.02
N THR A 33 9.25 19.18 0.08
CA THR A 33 8.02 19.13 0.88
C THR A 33 6.84 19.12 -0.08
N LEU A 34 6.07 18.03 -0.08
CA LEU A 34 4.88 17.86 -0.90
C LEU A 34 3.66 17.99 -0.01
N THR A 35 2.88 19.04 -0.23
CA THR A 35 1.64 19.33 0.50
C THR A 35 0.48 19.27 -0.48
N GLY A 36 -0.41 18.28 -0.37
CA GLY A 36 -1.58 18.22 -1.23
C GLY A 36 -2.58 19.32 -0.85
N GLY A 37 -3.07 19.25 0.38
CA GLY A 37 -3.90 20.30 0.96
C GLY A 37 -5.31 19.80 1.25
N THR A 38 -6.32 20.34 0.57
CA THR A 38 -7.70 19.84 0.69
C THR A 38 -8.17 19.26 -0.63
N GLY A 39 -8.69 18.04 -0.59
CA GLY A 39 -9.13 17.32 -1.77
C GLY A 39 -8.66 15.88 -1.66
N PHE A 40 -8.51 15.21 -2.79
CA PHE A 40 -7.84 13.93 -2.90
C PHE A 40 -6.56 14.11 -3.72
N ASP A 41 -5.43 14.16 -3.03
CA ASP A 41 -4.16 14.56 -3.62
C ASP A 41 -3.24 13.36 -3.86
N THR A 42 -2.53 13.38 -4.99
CA THR A 42 -1.65 12.30 -5.44
C THR A 42 -0.19 12.75 -5.48
N ALA A 43 0.71 12.00 -4.84
CA ALA A 43 2.15 12.11 -5.08
C ALA A 43 2.61 11.07 -6.11
N ASP A 44 3.23 11.53 -7.20
CA ASP A 44 3.63 10.70 -8.33
C ASP A 44 5.16 10.51 -8.36
N TYR A 45 5.61 9.31 -8.00
CA TYR A 45 7.00 8.86 -8.01
C TYR A 45 7.34 7.97 -9.22
N SER A 46 6.44 7.84 -10.20
CA SER A 46 6.58 6.94 -11.36
C SER A 46 7.81 7.21 -12.23
N ALA A 47 8.37 8.43 -12.15
CA ALA A 47 9.57 8.81 -12.87
C ALA A 47 10.89 8.37 -12.20
N ALA A 48 10.85 7.77 -11.00
CA ALA A 48 12.04 7.29 -10.32
C ALA A 48 12.76 6.20 -11.14
N ALA A 49 14.09 6.23 -11.14
CA ALA A 49 14.97 5.30 -11.84
C ALA A 49 15.50 4.17 -10.93
N SER A 50 15.06 4.12 -9.67
CA SER A 50 15.23 3.00 -8.75
C SER A 50 14.11 3.02 -7.70
N GLY A 51 14.02 1.95 -6.90
CA GLY A 51 13.01 1.84 -5.84
C GLY A 51 13.05 3.00 -4.84
N VAL A 52 11.88 3.42 -4.40
CA VAL A 52 11.63 4.51 -3.47
C VAL A 52 10.99 4.01 -2.19
N THR A 53 11.25 4.73 -1.09
CA THR A 53 10.51 4.59 0.17
C THR A 53 9.72 5.87 0.37
N VAL A 54 8.40 5.76 0.41
CA VAL A 54 7.47 6.88 0.55
C VAL A 54 6.62 6.66 1.80
N ASN A 55 6.50 7.70 2.63
CA ASN A 55 5.69 7.66 3.84
C ASN A 55 4.73 8.86 3.85
N LEU A 56 3.43 8.59 3.94
CA LEU A 56 2.40 9.63 3.94
C LEU A 56 2.25 10.31 5.32
N ASP A 57 2.90 9.78 6.38
CA ASP A 57 2.86 10.29 7.75
C ASP A 57 3.78 11.52 8.01
N GLY A 58 4.45 12.03 6.98
CA GLY A 58 5.39 13.15 7.06
C GLY A 58 6.79 12.79 7.56
N SER A 59 7.07 11.51 7.78
CA SER A 59 8.45 11.02 7.88
C SER A 59 9.18 11.18 6.54
N SER A 60 10.51 11.21 6.57
CA SER A 60 11.29 11.43 5.34
C SER A 60 11.32 10.18 4.47
N GLY A 61 11.07 10.34 3.18
CA GLY A 61 11.29 9.33 2.17
C GLY A 61 12.78 9.03 1.92
N SER A 62 13.04 7.96 1.17
CA SER A 62 14.39 7.52 0.80
C SER A 62 14.41 6.90 -0.59
N GLY A 63 15.58 6.81 -1.23
CA GLY A 63 15.72 6.24 -2.58
C GLY A 63 15.41 7.26 -3.68
N ASP A 64 16.26 7.29 -4.70
CA ASP A 64 16.19 8.18 -5.88
C ASP A 64 15.61 9.59 -5.61
N ILE A 65 14.52 9.95 -6.32
CA ILE A 65 13.82 11.23 -6.22
C ILE A 65 12.96 11.35 -4.96
N ALA A 66 12.79 10.29 -4.16
CA ALA A 66 12.12 10.36 -2.85
C ALA A 66 13.09 10.70 -1.69
N ALA A 67 14.38 10.81 -1.98
CA ALA A 67 15.41 10.92 -0.94
C ALA A 67 15.34 12.24 -0.15
N GLY A 68 14.72 12.16 1.04
CA GLY A 68 14.57 13.30 1.94
C GLY A 68 13.23 14.02 1.83
N ASP A 69 12.36 13.59 0.91
CA ASP A 69 11.02 14.14 0.73
C ASP A 69 10.16 13.98 1.97
N ARG A 70 9.23 14.91 2.20
CA ARG A 70 8.23 14.84 3.27
C ARG A 70 6.86 15.18 2.72
N LEU A 71 5.89 14.29 2.94
CA LEU A 71 4.54 14.42 2.43
C LEU A 71 3.57 14.80 3.55
N THR A 72 2.59 15.65 3.26
CA THR A 72 1.49 15.96 4.17
C THR A 72 0.21 16.23 3.39
N GLY A 73 -0.92 15.70 3.85
CA GLY A 73 -2.22 15.86 3.17
C GLY A 73 -2.17 15.33 1.73
N ILE A 74 -1.60 14.13 1.58
CA ILE A 74 -1.60 13.33 0.37
C ILE A 74 -2.39 12.08 0.75
N GLU A 75 -3.26 11.63 -0.14
CA GLU A 75 -4.11 10.45 0.06
C GLU A 75 -3.80 9.34 -0.95
N SER A 76 -3.00 9.65 -1.98
CA SER A 76 -2.64 8.73 -3.05
C SER A 76 -1.15 8.78 -3.38
N VAL A 77 -0.53 7.62 -3.56
CA VAL A 77 0.84 7.52 -4.05
C VAL A 77 0.91 6.58 -5.25
N ILE A 78 1.61 7.04 -6.28
CA ILE A 78 2.04 6.22 -7.41
C ILE A 78 3.53 5.94 -7.26
N GLY A 79 3.88 4.67 -7.07
CA GLY A 79 5.25 4.18 -7.04
C GLY A 79 5.92 4.20 -8.41
N SER A 80 7.14 3.68 -8.43
CA SER A 80 8.06 3.59 -9.55
C SER A 80 7.88 2.28 -10.33
N ALA A 81 8.81 2.01 -11.26
CA ALA A 81 8.87 0.72 -11.96
C ALA A 81 9.84 -0.27 -11.28
N TYR A 82 10.22 -0.02 -10.04
CA TYR A 82 11.17 -0.80 -9.26
C TYR A 82 10.60 -1.10 -7.87
N ALA A 83 11.22 -2.04 -7.16
CA ALA A 83 10.79 -2.45 -5.82
C ALA A 83 10.72 -1.26 -4.84
N ASP A 84 9.49 -0.90 -4.49
CA ASP A 84 9.15 0.24 -3.64
C ASP A 84 8.71 -0.19 -2.24
N THR A 85 8.70 0.78 -1.33
CA THR A 85 8.09 0.65 -0.02
C THR A 85 7.22 1.87 0.23
N ILE A 86 5.91 1.67 0.28
CA ILE A 86 4.94 2.75 0.42
C ILE A 86 4.14 2.51 1.70
N THR A 87 4.14 3.49 2.59
CA THR A 87 3.42 3.44 3.87
C THR A 87 2.40 4.57 3.94
N GLY A 88 1.13 4.20 4.05
CA GLY A 88 -0.03 5.05 4.28
C GLY A 88 -0.09 5.62 5.70
N THR A 89 -1.29 5.98 6.11
CA THR A 89 -1.58 6.80 7.29
C THR A 89 -2.62 6.13 8.19
N PHE A 90 -3.40 6.96 8.88
CA PHE A 90 -4.54 6.54 9.68
C PHE A 90 -5.88 6.91 9.00
N SER A 91 -5.83 7.32 7.73
CA SER A 91 -6.97 7.67 6.89
C SER A 91 -7.07 6.69 5.73
N ASP A 92 -8.18 6.75 4.99
CA ASP A 92 -8.35 5.96 3.76
C ASP A 92 -7.32 6.42 2.71
N ASP A 93 -6.37 5.55 2.36
CA ASP A 93 -5.27 5.83 1.43
C ASP A 93 -5.37 4.98 0.14
N THR A 94 -4.79 5.47 -0.96
CA THR A 94 -4.66 4.73 -2.23
C THR A 94 -3.19 4.55 -2.60
N LEU A 95 -2.70 3.32 -2.56
CA LEU A 95 -1.29 3.01 -2.79
C LEU A 95 -1.16 2.15 -4.06
N LEU A 96 -0.47 2.69 -5.06
CA LEU A 96 -0.16 1.99 -6.32
C LEU A 96 1.34 1.69 -6.35
N GLY A 97 1.73 0.43 -6.31
CA GLY A 97 3.14 -0.01 -6.28
C GLY A 97 3.86 0.29 -7.60
N GLY A 98 3.23 -0.08 -8.72
CA GLY A 98 3.76 0.15 -10.05
C GLY A 98 4.43 -1.10 -10.58
N GLY A 99 5.69 -0.99 -11.02
CA GLY A 99 6.45 -2.16 -11.42
C GLY A 99 7.44 -2.54 -10.33
N GLY A 100 7.85 -3.80 -10.28
CA GLY A 100 8.80 -4.27 -9.28
C GLY A 100 8.12 -5.06 -8.18
N ASN A 101 8.88 -5.43 -7.17
CA ASN A 101 8.37 -6.22 -6.05
C ASN A 101 8.18 -5.27 -4.88
N ASP A 102 6.95 -4.83 -4.67
CA ASP A 102 6.62 -3.71 -3.81
C ASP A 102 6.15 -4.17 -2.43
N SER A 103 6.35 -3.30 -1.44
CA SER A 103 5.82 -3.46 -0.09
C SER A 103 4.85 -2.31 0.21
N LEU A 104 3.56 -2.60 0.25
CA LEU A 104 2.49 -1.62 0.47
C LEU A 104 1.87 -1.84 1.86
N LEU A 105 1.89 -0.80 2.70
CA LEU A 105 1.28 -0.80 4.03
C LEU A 105 0.22 0.30 4.10
N GLY A 106 -1.06 -0.06 4.17
CA GLY A 106 -2.18 0.89 4.24
C GLY A 106 -2.22 1.64 5.57
N GLY A 107 -2.21 0.89 6.67
CA GLY A 107 -2.18 1.44 8.02
C GLY A 107 -3.54 1.27 8.70
N THR A 108 -4.27 2.35 8.90
CA THR A 108 -5.67 2.26 9.34
C THR A 108 -6.54 3.11 8.46
N GLY A 109 -7.80 2.74 8.27
CA GLY A 109 -8.63 3.36 7.24
C GLY A 109 -9.13 2.28 6.31
N ASN A 110 -10.03 2.60 5.39
CA ASN A 110 -10.39 1.65 4.32
C ASN A 110 -9.49 1.93 3.13
N ASP A 111 -8.40 1.19 3.04
CA ASP A 111 -7.33 1.48 2.10
C ASP A 111 -7.53 0.74 0.78
N THR A 112 -7.01 1.30 -0.30
CA THR A 112 -6.92 0.65 -1.61
C THR A 112 -5.46 0.44 -1.98
N LEU A 113 -5.02 -0.81 -2.01
CA LEU A 113 -3.65 -1.20 -2.33
C LEU A 113 -3.64 -1.97 -3.66
N SER A 114 -2.79 -1.56 -4.59
CA SER A 114 -2.55 -2.25 -5.86
C SER A 114 -1.06 -2.50 -6.07
N GLY A 115 -0.63 -3.75 -6.05
CA GLY A 115 0.76 -4.15 -6.32
C GLY A 115 1.18 -3.87 -7.78
N GLU A 116 0.24 -4.03 -8.71
CA GLU A 116 0.45 -3.91 -10.16
C GLU A 116 1.37 -4.99 -10.74
N ALA A 117 2.67 -4.79 -10.92
CA ALA A 117 3.51 -5.73 -11.66
C ALA A 117 4.78 -6.15 -10.93
N GLY A 118 4.73 -7.32 -10.30
CA GLY A 118 5.86 -8.05 -9.75
C GLY A 118 5.38 -8.97 -8.64
N ASP A 119 6.29 -9.44 -7.78
CA ASP A 119 5.86 -10.25 -6.62
C ASP A 119 5.71 -9.32 -5.40
N ASP A 120 4.48 -8.90 -5.14
CA ASP A 120 4.18 -7.82 -4.19
C ASP A 120 3.78 -8.33 -2.80
N THR A 121 3.96 -7.49 -1.79
CA THR A 121 3.48 -7.71 -0.42
C THR A 121 2.55 -6.58 -0.01
N LEU A 122 1.31 -6.92 0.30
CA LEU A 122 0.23 -6.00 0.65
C LEU A 122 -0.18 -6.25 2.11
N GLU A 123 -0.18 -5.20 2.91
CA GLU A 123 -0.69 -5.20 4.28
C GLU A 123 -1.66 -4.03 4.42
N GLY A 124 -2.97 -4.30 4.33
CA GLY A 124 -4.00 -3.26 4.47
C GLY A 124 -3.97 -2.63 5.87
N GLY A 125 -3.95 -3.48 6.90
CA GLY A 125 -3.94 -3.05 8.29
C GLY A 125 -5.36 -3.02 8.84
N ALA A 126 -5.70 -2.00 9.64
CA ALA A 126 -7.01 -1.96 10.29
C ALA A 126 -8.03 -1.21 9.44
N GLY A 127 -9.04 -1.91 8.96
CA GLY A 127 -10.11 -1.32 8.16
C GLY A 127 -10.82 -2.38 7.34
N ALA A 128 -11.59 -1.95 6.35
CA ALA A 128 -12.08 -2.84 5.31
C ALA A 128 -11.36 -2.49 4.01
N ASP A 129 -10.28 -3.21 3.74
CA ASP A 129 -9.33 -2.83 2.70
C ASP A 129 -9.60 -3.54 1.37
N SER A 130 -9.23 -2.89 0.26
CA SER A 130 -9.26 -3.46 -1.08
C SER A 130 -7.83 -3.70 -1.54
N MET A 131 -7.41 -4.97 -1.61
CA MET A 131 -6.06 -5.36 -1.99
C MET A 131 -6.06 -6.11 -3.34
N ASP A 132 -5.39 -5.55 -4.35
CA ASP A 132 -5.16 -6.18 -5.64
C ASP A 132 -3.66 -6.45 -5.83
N GLY A 133 -3.25 -7.72 -5.90
CA GLY A 133 -1.84 -8.06 -6.14
C GLY A 133 -1.37 -7.71 -7.56
N GLY A 134 -2.28 -7.72 -8.54
CA GLY A 134 -1.93 -7.47 -9.94
C GLY A 134 -1.33 -8.69 -10.63
N THR A 135 -0.13 -8.58 -11.20
CA THR A 135 0.53 -9.66 -11.92
C THR A 135 1.80 -10.08 -11.21
N GLY A 136 1.89 -11.37 -10.86
CA GLY A 136 3.09 -11.96 -10.28
C GLY A 136 2.69 -13.08 -9.34
N THR A 137 3.39 -13.21 -8.22
CA THR A 137 2.97 -14.06 -7.11
C THR A 137 2.90 -13.25 -5.83
N ASP A 138 1.70 -12.77 -5.55
CA ASP A 138 1.47 -11.70 -4.59
C ASP A 138 1.05 -12.22 -3.23
N THR A 139 1.39 -11.46 -2.19
CA THR A 139 1.21 -11.84 -0.79
C THR A 139 0.37 -10.81 -0.05
N VAL A 140 -0.72 -11.26 0.57
CA VAL A 140 -1.42 -10.49 1.61
C VAL A 140 -0.90 -10.92 2.99
N SER A 141 -0.45 -9.95 3.78
CA SER A 141 0.10 -10.16 5.12
C SER A 141 -0.84 -9.64 6.21
N TYR A 142 -1.13 -10.51 7.18
CA TYR A 142 -1.76 -10.15 8.46
C TYR A 142 -0.80 -10.29 9.65
N SER A 143 0.50 -10.34 9.39
CA SER A 143 1.51 -10.65 10.40
C SER A 143 1.59 -9.62 11.53
N ALA A 144 1.15 -8.39 11.27
CA ALA A 144 1.02 -7.30 12.26
C ALA A 144 -0.29 -7.34 13.07
N SER A 145 -1.29 -8.15 12.67
CA SER A 145 -2.59 -8.11 13.32
C SER A 145 -2.51 -8.54 14.78
N SER A 146 -3.19 -7.77 15.62
CA SER A 146 -3.26 -8.00 17.07
C SER A 146 -4.31 -9.03 17.49
N ALA A 147 -5.07 -9.56 16.53
CA ALA A 147 -6.06 -10.63 16.72
C ALA A 147 -5.91 -11.69 15.63
N ALA A 148 -6.38 -12.90 15.93
CA ALA A 148 -6.38 -13.98 14.94
C ALA A 148 -7.30 -13.62 13.77
N VAL A 149 -6.88 -14.00 12.57
CA VAL A 149 -7.60 -13.75 11.33
C VAL A 149 -8.26 -15.03 10.82
N THR A 150 -9.34 -14.86 10.06
CA THR A 150 -10.04 -15.94 9.37
C THR A 150 -10.24 -15.56 7.91
N ILE A 151 -9.54 -16.28 7.03
CA ILE A 151 -9.62 -16.12 5.57
C ILE A 151 -10.31 -17.36 4.99
N ASP A 152 -11.41 -17.17 4.27
CA ASP A 152 -12.08 -18.23 3.52
C ASP A 152 -12.22 -17.81 2.06
N LEU A 153 -11.31 -18.30 1.22
CA LEU A 153 -11.29 -18.01 -0.21
C LEU A 153 -12.40 -18.75 -0.98
N THR A 154 -13.03 -19.76 -0.38
CA THR A 154 -14.20 -20.43 -0.99
C THR A 154 -15.48 -19.62 -0.82
N ALA A 155 -15.57 -18.88 0.30
CA ALA A 155 -16.67 -17.98 0.62
C ALA A 155 -16.39 -16.53 0.20
N ASN A 156 -15.15 -16.23 -0.18
CA ASN A 156 -14.65 -14.87 -0.43
C ASN A 156 -14.90 -13.95 0.78
N THR A 157 -14.51 -14.42 1.96
CA THR A 157 -14.69 -13.69 3.22
C THR A 157 -13.40 -13.59 4.01
N ALA A 158 -13.15 -12.40 4.54
CA ALA A 158 -12.08 -12.10 5.48
C ALA A 158 -12.70 -11.52 6.76
N THR A 159 -12.33 -12.07 7.92
CA THR A 159 -12.89 -11.67 9.22
C THR A 159 -11.88 -11.82 10.34
N GLY A 160 -12.07 -11.06 11.42
CA GLY A 160 -11.22 -11.16 12.61
C GLY A 160 -9.96 -10.32 12.48
N GLY A 161 -9.64 -9.56 13.53
CA GLY A 161 -8.52 -8.63 13.51
C GLY A 161 -8.59 -7.69 12.30
N ASP A 162 -7.43 -7.55 11.69
CA ASP A 162 -7.15 -6.66 10.56
C ASP A 162 -7.85 -7.16 9.28
N ALA A 163 -8.13 -8.46 9.17
CA ALA A 163 -8.81 -9.03 8.02
C ALA A 163 -10.31 -8.66 7.90
N THR A 164 -10.87 -7.84 8.79
CA THR A 164 -12.33 -7.69 8.88
C THR A 164 -12.90 -6.79 7.79
N GLY A 165 -13.49 -7.42 6.77
CA GLY A 165 -14.14 -6.69 5.67
C GLY A 165 -13.25 -6.53 4.44
N ASP A 166 -12.01 -7.00 4.51
CA ASP A 166 -11.07 -6.97 3.40
C ASP A 166 -11.56 -7.77 2.20
N THR A 167 -11.12 -7.31 1.04
CA THR A 167 -11.35 -7.95 -0.25
C THR A 167 -10.03 -8.11 -0.99
N PHE A 168 -9.90 -9.21 -1.74
CA PHE A 168 -8.67 -9.56 -2.44
C PHE A 168 -8.95 -9.92 -3.89
N THR A 169 -8.06 -9.48 -4.78
CA THR A 169 -8.01 -9.95 -6.17
C THR A 169 -6.57 -10.20 -6.57
N ASN A 170 -6.34 -11.19 -7.42
CA ASN A 170 -5.01 -11.53 -7.94
C ASN A 170 -3.96 -11.70 -6.82
N VAL A 171 -4.27 -12.51 -5.81
CA VAL A 171 -3.35 -12.82 -4.70
C VAL A 171 -3.26 -14.33 -4.56
N GLU A 172 -2.03 -14.85 -4.50
CA GLU A 172 -1.77 -16.29 -4.38
C GLU A 172 -1.35 -16.70 -2.97
N LYS A 173 -0.76 -15.77 -2.20
CA LYS A 173 -0.22 -16.05 -0.85
C LYS A 173 -0.96 -15.27 0.23
N PHE A 174 -1.23 -15.95 1.35
CA PHE A 174 -1.76 -15.34 2.55
C PHE A 174 -0.91 -15.71 3.76
N VAL A 175 -0.47 -14.69 4.50
CA VAL A 175 0.28 -14.86 5.75
C VAL A 175 -0.60 -14.45 6.93
N GLY A 176 -0.69 -15.32 7.92
CA GLY A 176 -1.46 -15.14 9.15
C GLY A 176 -0.81 -14.16 10.13
N SER A 177 -1.52 -13.98 11.25
CA SER A 177 -1.04 -13.25 12.42
C SER A 177 -0.09 -14.11 13.26
N ARG A 178 0.27 -13.64 14.46
CA ARG A 178 1.04 -14.43 15.43
C ARG A 178 0.15 -15.24 16.38
N LEU A 179 -1.13 -15.39 16.04
CA LEU A 179 -2.18 -15.98 16.85
C LEU A 179 -2.78 -17.17 16.10
N GLY A 180 -3.68 -17.93 16.73
CA GLY A 180 -4.26 -19.12 16.09
C GLY A 180 -5.25 -18.77 14.99
N ASP A 181 -4.77 -18.77 13.74
CA ASP A 181 -5.53 -18.34 12.58
C ASP A 181 -6.33 -19.48 11.93
N THR A 182 -7.27 -19.11 11.06
CA THR A 182 -7.99 -20.07 10.20
C THR A 182 -7.92 -19.61 8.76
N MET A 183 -7.36 -20.45 7.88
CA MET A 183 -7.31 -20.16 6.45
C MET A 183 -7.82 -21.34 5.63
N ILE A 184 -8.73 -21.05 4.71
CA ILE A 184 -9.34 -22.02 3.80
C ILE A 184 -9.03 -21.56 2.38
N GLY A 185 -8.25 -22.36 1.67
CA GLY A 185 -7.87 -22.12 0.28
C GLY A 185 -9.04 -22.26 -0.69
N SER A 186 -8.88 -21.67 -1.86
CA SER A 186 -9.76 -21.79 -3.01
C SER A 186 -9.53 -23.13 -3.73
N SER A 187 -10.16 -23.33 -4.90
CA SER A 187 -9.83 -24.45 -5.79
C SER A 187 -8.56 -24.21 -6.63
N GLY A 188 -7.94 -23.04 -6.48
CA GLY A 188 -6.68 -22.66 -7.10
C GLY A 188 -5.46 -23.22 -6.36
N ALA A 189 -4.28 -22.76 -6.75
CA ALA A 189 -3.03 -23.04 -6.04
C ALA A 189 -2.75 -21.88 -5.08
N ASP A 190 -3.35 -21.91 -3.89
CA ASP A 190 -3.08 -20.92 -2.84
C ASP A 190 -1.93 -21.39 -1.93
N ASP A 191 -1.10 -20.46 -1.49
CA ASP A 191 -0.02 -20.68 -0.54
C ASP A 191 -0.39 -20.00 0.79
N LEU A 192 -0.78 -20.82 1.77
CA LEU A 192 -1.29 -20.36 3.06
C LEU A 192 -0.22 -20.59 4.13
N ASP A 193 0.29 -19.51 4.72
CA ASP A 193 1.22 -19.54 5.84
C ASP A 193 0.53 -19.02 7.10
N GLY A 194 0.27 -19.90 8.07
CA GLY A 194 -0.28 -19.53 9.38
C GLY A 194 0.66 -18.66 10.23
N PHE A 195 1.92 -18.51 9.81
CA PHE A 195 2.97 -17.84 10.53
C PHE A 195 3.22 -18.46 11.92
N ASP A 196 3.06 -17.69 13.01
CA ASP A 196 3.19 -18.18 14.37
C ASP A 196 1.80 -18.45 14.94
N GLY A 197 1.58 -19.57 15.62
CA GLY A 197 0.26 -19.82 16.18
C GLY A 197 -0.09 -21.29 16.26
N ASN A 198 -1.34 -21.56 16.63
CA ASN A 198 -1.93 -22.88 16.46
C ASN A 198 -3.00 -22.76 15.37
N ASP A 199 -2.56 -22.90 14.13
CA ASP A 199 -3.36 -22.50 12.98
C ASP A 199 -4.14 -23.67 12.38
N THR A 200 -5.26 -23.34 11.76
CA THR A 200 -6.05 -24.27 10.94
C THR A 200 -5.93 -23.86 9.48
N LEU A 201 -5.03 -24.52 8.75
CA LEU A 201 -4.82 -24.30 7.32
C LEU A 201 -5.43 -25.46 6.54
N ARG A 202 -6.34 -25.14 5.60
CA ARG A 202 -7.00 -26.13 4.75
C ARG A 202 -6.86 -25.75 3.28
N GLY A 203 -5.97 -26.44 2.56
CA GLY A 203 -5.99 -26.45 1.10
C GLY A 203 -7.12 -27.34 0.55
N MET A 204 -7.49 -27.15 -0.71
CA MET A 204 -8.49 -27.96 -1.43
C MET A 204 -7.85 -28.96 -2.39
#